data_AF-A0AAE9YSB1-F1
#
_entry.id   AF-A0AAE9YSB1-F1
#
_cell.length_a   1.000
_cell.length_b   1.000
_cell.length_c   1.000
_cell.angle_alpha   90.00
_cell.angle_beta   90.00
_cell.angle_gamma   90.00
#
_symmetry.space_group_name_H-M   'P 1'
#
loop_
_entity.id
_entity.type
_entity.pdbx_description
1 polymer ?
#
loop_
_entity_poly.entity_id
_entity_poly.type
_entity_poly.pdbx_seq_one_letter_code
_entity_poly.pdbx_strand_id
1 'polypeptide(L)'
;MMKPSLLPLISAAMFSLVLSVAPSALAAEHSHHHEESTMTLDQGKKWPIDESLHTGMAGIKKLMSVAIGDIHHHKFTAEKYRNLADELQGQLDFIFKNCNLPPAADGQLHILLSGMLRGVEQMKAHENARGGAIKIMKALHAYPEYFADGNWQ
;
A
#
# COMPACT_ATOMS: atom_id res chain seq x y z
N MET A 1 34.63 13.37 -72.03
CA MET A 1 34.38 12.16 -72.85
C MET A 1 34.10 11.02 -71.87
N MET A 2 32.85 10.66 -71.57
CA MET A 2 31.84 9.91 -72.35
C MET A 2 31.83 8.40 -71.99
N LYS A 3 30.75 8.01 -71.30
CA LYS A 3 30.20 6.65 -71.05
C LYS A 3 29.87 5.91 -72.36
N PRO A 4 29.79 4.56 -72.39
CA PRO A 4 28.49 3.83 -72.19
C PRO A 4 28.65 2.44 -71.52
N SER A 5 27.74 1.98 -70.64
CA SER A 5 26.44 1.30 -70.87
C SER A 5 26.55 -0.14 -71.38
N LEU A 6 25.87 -1.09 -70.71
CA LEU A 6 24.88 -2.05 -71.26
C LEU A 6 24.44 -3.08 -70.17
N LEU A 7 23.15 -3.05 -69.82
CA LEU A 7 22.39 -4.11 -69.12
C LEU A 7 22.04 -5.24 -70.13
N PRO A 8 21.78 -6.50 -69.71
CA PRO A 8 20.37 -6.91 -69.54
C PRO A 8 20.03 -8.12 -68.61
N LEU A 9 18.74 -8.17 -68.26
CA LEU A 9 17.80 -9.30 -68.18
C LEU A 9 17.79 -10.36 -67.03
N ILE A 10 16.74 -10.25 -66.19
CA ILE A 10 15.61 -11.20 -65.97
C ILE A 10 15.93 -12.64 -65.47
N SER A 11 15.48 -13.01 -64.25
CA SER A 11 14.20 -13.73 -63.98
C SER A 11 14.16 -14.49 -62.63
N ALA A 12 12.96 -14.49 -62.02
CA ALA A 12 12.33 -15.52 -61.18
C ALA A 12 13.03 -15.93 -59.86
N ALA A 13 12.52 -15.46 -58.70
CA ALA A 13 11.36 -15.97 -57.95
C ALA A 13 11.77 -17.01 -56.88
N MET A 14 11.63 -16.65 -55.60
CA MET A 14 11.09 -17.57 -54.60
C MET A 14 10.42 -16.78 -53.48
N PHE A 15 9.17 -17.15 -53.27
CA PHE A 15 8.28 -16.71 -52.21
C PHE A 15 8.81 -17.26 -50.87
N SER A 16 9.00 -16.39 -49.88
CA SER A 16 9.14 -16.83 -48.48
C SER A 16 8.24 -15.94 -47.64
N LEU A 17 7.04 -16.46 -47.40
CA LEU A 17 6.09 -15.99 -46.43
C LEU A 17 6.71 -16.17 -45.04
N VAL A 18 7.35 -15.13 -44.50
CA VAL A 18 7.79 -15.13 -43.11
C VAL A 18 6.60 -14.71 -42.26
N LEU A 19 6.07 -15.68 -41.53
CA LEU A 19 5.01 -15.54 -40.56
C LEU A 19 5.43 -14.54 -39.47
N SER A 20 4.78 -13.38 -39.43
CA SER A 20 4.92 -12.43 -38.32
C SER A 20 4.43 -13.09 -37.03
N VAL A 21 5.35 -13.57 -36.21
CA VAL A 21 5.06 -13.91 -34.81
C VAL A 21 4.96 -12.59 -34.06
N ALA A 22 3.74 -12.17 -33.76
CA ALA A 22 3.52 -11.05 -32.84
C ALA A 22 4.17 -11.40 -31.50
N PRO A 23 4.95 -10.49 -30.88
CA PRO A 23 5.35 -10.69 -29.50
C PRO A 23 4.07 -10.67 -28.65
N SER A 24 3.74 -11.80 -28.05
CA SER A 24 2.80 -11.85 -26.94
C SER A 24 3.34 -10.90 -25.89
N ALA A 25 2.67 -9.76 -25.69
CA ALA A 25 2.89 -8.94 -24.52
C ALA A 25 2.54 -9.82 -23.31
N LEU A 26 3.55 -10.44 -22.72
CA LEU A 26 3.47 -10.95 -21.37
C LEU A 26 3.21 -9.71 -20.52
N ALA A 27 1.95 -9.51 -20.13
CA ALA A 27 1.65 -8.71 -18.98
C ALA A 27 2.49 -9.30 -17.86
N ALA A 28 3.53 -8.58 -17.45
CA ALA A 28 4.15 -8.82 -16.17
C ALA A 28 3.02 -8.61 -15.15
N GLU A 29 2.39 -9.70 -14.71
CA GLU A 29 1.67 -9.67 -13.46
C GLU A 29 2.69 -9.18 -12.43
N HIS A 30 2.47 -7.96 -11.95
CA HIS A 30 3.19 -7.45 -10.80
C HIS A 30 2.82 -8.35 -9.63
N SER A 31 3.54 -9.46 -9.47
CA SER A 31 3.64 -10.15 -8.20
C SER A 31 4.19 -9.11 -7.23
N HIS A 32 3.32 -8.54 -6.41
CA HIS A 32 3.68 -7.70 -5.29
C HIS A 32 4.40 -8.56 -4.25
N HIS A 33 5.65 -8.94 -4.55
CA HIS A 33 6.63 -9.31 -3.54
C HIS A 33 6.92 -8.03 -2.75
N HIS A 34 6.01 -7.68 -1.84
CA HIS A 34 6.31 -6.74 -0.78
C HIS A 34 7.33 -7.45 0.10
N GLU A 35 8.61 -7.12 -0.05
CA GLU A 35 9.51 -7.24 1.08
C GLU A 35 8.83 -6.48 2.23
N GLU A 36 8.51 -7.19 3.32
CA GLU A 36 7.94 -6.55 4.51
C GLU A 36 9.02 -5.65 5.12
N SER A 37 9.07 -4.40 4.67
CA SER A 37 9.90 -3.37 5.27
C SER A 37 9.55 -3.28 6.75
N THR A 38 10.55 -3.48 7.62
CA THR A 38 10.39 -3.32 9.06
C THR A 38 10.69 -1.87 9.44
N MET A 39 9.90 -1.31 10.36
CA MET A 39 10.21 0.01 10.92
C MET A 39 11.52 -0.02 11.72
N THR A 40 12.22 1.10 11.75
CA THR A 40 13.46 1.31 12.49
C THR A 40 13.41 2.63 13.26
N LEU A 41 14.17 2.74 14.36
CA LEU A 41 14.34 4.00 15.10
C LEU A 41 15.37 4.92 14.42
N ASP A 42 15.30 6.23 14.71
CA ASP A 42 16.30 7.23 14.33
C ASP A 42 17.53 7.10 15.22
N GLN A 43 18.46 6.20 14.87
CA GLN A 43 19.67 5.94 15.66
C GLN A 43 19.34 5.60 17.13
N GLY A 44 18.25 4.86 17.35
CA GLY A 44 17.74 4.52 18.69
C GLY A 44 16.78 5.53 19.30
N LYS A 45 16.47 6.64 18.62
CA LYS A 45 15.46 7.63 19.04
C LYS A 45 14.15 7.42 18.27
N LYS A 46 13.03 7.77 18.92
CA LYS A 46 11.72 7.80 18.27
C LYS A 46 11.62 8.96 17.29
N TRP A 47 10.91 8.76 16.19
CA TRP A 47 10.68 9.77 15.16
C TRP A 47 9.78 10.90 15.66
N PRO A 48 10.04 12.15 15.25
CA PRO A 48 9.14 13.25 15.56
C PRO A 48 7.78 13.05 14.88
N ILE A 49 6.77 13.68 15.45
CA ILE A 49 5.40 13.70 14.90
C ILE A 49 4.97 15.15 14.66
N ASP A 50 3.87 15.31 13.91
CA ASP A 50 3.11 16.55 13.84
C ASP A 50 1.70 16.38 14.42
N GLU A 51 0.96 17.50 14.51
CA GLU A 51 -0.40 17.52 15.05
C GLU A 51 -1.38 16.65 14.26
N SER A 52 -1.24 16.61 12.94
CA SER A 52 -2.15 15.86 12.07
C SER A 52 -1.98 14.35 12.26
N LEU A 53 -0.73 13.88 12.43
CA LEU A 53 -0.44 12.49 12.74
C LEU A 53 -1.02 12.11 14.11
N HIS A 54 -0.80 12.93 15.14
CA HIS A 54 -1.43 12.71 16.46
C HIS A 54 -2.94 12.59 16.34
N THR A 55 -3.58 13.56 15.67
CA THR A 55 -5.04 13.62 15.51
C THR A 55 -5.59 12.38 14.84
N GLY A 56 -5.02 11.98 13.70
CA GLY A 56 -5.48 10.80 12.98
C GLY A 56 -5.25 9.50 13.75
N MET A 57 -4.07 9.32 14.36
CA MET A 57 -3.74 8.10 15.11
C MET A 57 -4.58 7.98 16.39
N ALA A 58 -4.83 9.08 17.09
CA ALA A 58 -5.74 9.11 18.24
C ALA A 58 -7.19 8.82 17.82
N GLY A 59 -7.62 9.32 16.66
CA GLY A 59 -8.90 9.00 16.05
C GLY A 59 -9.05 7.49 15.77
N ILE A 60 -8.05 6.89 15.11
CA ILE A 60 -7.99 5.44 14.85
C ILE A 60 -8.05 4.67 16.17
N LYS A 61 -7.24 5.05 17.16
CA LYS A 61 -7.25 4.40 18.48
C LYS A 61 -8.62 4.45 19.14
N LYS A 62 -9.27 5.62 19.10
CA LYS A 62 -10.61 5.81 19.67
C LYS A 62 -11.64 4.89 19.01
N LEU A 63 -11.69 4.86 17.68
CA LEU A 63 -12.58 3.98 16.91
C LEU A 63 -12.38 2.51 17.30
N MET A 64 -11.12 2.07 17.34
CA MET A 64 -10.79 0.71 17.73
C MET A 64 -11.15 0.41 19.18
N SER A 65 -10.94 1.35 20.11
CA SER A 65 -11.26 1.16 21.53
C SER A 65 -12.75 0.92 21.78
N VAL A 66 -13.62 1.56 20.99
CA VAL A 66 -15.08 1.35 21.05
C VAL A 66 -15.46 -0.03 20.50
N ALA A 67 -14.79 -0.48 19.44
CA ALA A 67 -15.14 -1.72 18.75
C ALA A 67 -14.51 -2.98 19.35
N ILE A 68 -13.34 -2.88 20.00
CA ILE A 68 -12.50 -4.03 20.33
C ILE A 68 -13.18 -5.04 21.26
N GLY A 69 -14.05 -4.57 22.15
CA GLY A 69 -14.83 -5.44 23.04
C GLY A 69 -15.72 -6.41 22.26
N ASP A 70 -16.53 -5.90 21.32
CA ASP A 70 -17.42 -6.74 20.51
C ASP A 70 -16.62 -7.62 19.53
N ILE A 71 -15.52 -7.11 18.96
CA ILE A 71 -14.61 -7.87 18.09
C ILE A 71 -13.99 -9.05 18.84
N HIS A 72 -13.55 -8.84 20.09
CA HIS A 72 -12.97 -9.87 20.94
C HIS A 72 -13.99 -10.98 21.26
N HIS A 73 -15.24 -10.61 21.54
CA HIS A 73 -16.32 -11.54 21.88
C HIS A 73 -17.09 -12.09 20.68
N HIS A 74 -16.60 -11.90 19.45
CA HIS A 74 -17.22 -12.39 18.22
C HIS A 74 -18.66 -11.87 17.98
N LYS A 75 -18.97 -10.65 18.45
CA LYS A 75 -20.28 -9.99 18.31
C LYS A 75 -20.33 -8.96 17.17
N PHE A 76 -19.21 -8.72 16.50
CA PHE A 76 -19.11 -7.75 15.41
C PHE A 76 -19.58 -8.37 14.09
N THR A 77 -20.63 -7.80 13.50
CA THR A 77 -21.20 -8.27 12.22
C THR A 77 -20.33 -7.81 11.04
N ALA A 78 -20.48 -8.45 9.88
CA ALA A 78 -19.80 -8.02 8.65
C ALA A 78 -20.11 -6.56 8.28
N GLU A 79 -21.35 -6.11 8.49
CA GLU A 79 -21.72 -4.70 8.29
C GLU A 79 -21.01 -3.75 9.25
N LYS A 80 -20.95 -4.09 10.55
CA LYS A 80 -20.19 -3.30 11.52
C LYS A 80 -18.71 -3.22 11.15
N TYR A 81 -18.11 -4.31 10.64
CA TYR A 81 -16.73 -4.28 10.14
C TYR A 81 -16.54 -3.33 8.97
N ARG A 82 -17.44 -3.33 7.97
CA ARG A 82 -17.36 -2.39 6.84
C ARG A 82 -17.48 -0.94 7.30
N ASN A 83 -18.47 -0.63 8.14
CA ASN A 83 -18.65 0.74 8.65
C ASN A 83 -17.43 1.22 9.44
N LEU A 84 -16.89 0.38 10.33
CA LEU A 84 -15.66 0.70 11.05
C LEU A 84 -14.46 0.86 10.09
N ALA A 85 -14.35 0.02 9.07
CA ALA A 85 -13.28 0.11 8.07
C ALA A 85 -13.34 1.44 7.29
N ASP A 86 -14.53 1.93 6.96
CA ASP A 86 -14.71 3.22 6.27
C ASP A 86 -14.33 4.40 7.17
N GLU A 87 -14.70 4.37 8.46
CA GLU A 87 -14.28 5.38 9.44
C GLU A 87 -12.76 5.40 9.64
N LEU A 88 -12.14 4.21 9.72
CA LEU A 88 -10.69 4.06 9.79
C LEU A 88 -10.00 4.57 8.53
N GLN A 89 -10.53 4.25 7.34
CA GLN A 89 -10.03 4.78 6.07
C GLN A 89 -10.05 6.31 6.08
N GLY A 90 -11.13 6.94 6.57
CA GLY A 90 -11.22 8.38 6.67
C GLY A 90 -10.14 9.01 7.56
N GLN A 91 -9.75 8.36 8.65
CA GLN A 91 -8.62 8.81 9.47
C GLN A 91 -7.28 8.65 8.75
N LEU A 92 -7.07 7.55 8.03
CA LEU A 92 -5.86 7.33 7.23
C LEU A 92 -5.74 8.38 6.13
N ASP A 93 -6.82 8.64 5.40
CA ASP A 93 -6.88 9.66 4.35
C ASP A 93 -6.58 11.06 4.91
N PHE A 94 -7.08 11.36 6.12
CA PHE A 94 -6.75 12.60 6.82
C PHE A 94 -5.24 12.70 7.11
N ILE A 95 -4.60 11.64 7.59
CA ILE A 95 -3.15 11.65 7.85
C ILE A 95 -2.40 11.88 6.54
N PHE A 96 -2.67 11.10 5.48
CA PHE A 96 -1.98 11.26 4.19
C PHE A 96 -2.12 12.65 3.59
N LYS A 97 -3.26 13.31 3.79
CA LYS A 97 -3.53 14.64 3.24
C LYS A 97 -2.85 15.77 4.00
N ASN A 98 -2.68 15.64 5.31
CA ASN A 98 -2.32 16.78 6.18
C ASN A 98 -0.94 16.64 6.84
N CYS A 99 -0.34 15.45 6.83
CA CYS A 99 0.92 15.18 7.50
C CYS A 99 2.10 15.83 6.77
N ASN A 100 3.02 16.38 7.55
CA ASN A 100 4.16 17.17 7.10
C ASN A 100 5.42 16.80 7.90
N LEU A 101 5.72 15.50 7.96
CA LEU A 101 6.92 15.01 8.62
C LEU A 101 8.17 15.24 7.77
N PRO A 102 9.36 15.28 8.40
CA PRO A 102 10.61 15.12 7.68
C PRO A 102 10.62 13.80 6.88
N PRO A 103 11.23 13.75 5.68
CA PRO A 103 11.15 12.59 4.78
C PRO A 103 11.53 11.24 5.41
N ALA A 104 12.51 11.23 6.33
CA ALA A 104 12.93 10.00 7.00
C ALA A 104 11.86 9.47 7.97
N ALA A 105 11.18 10.35 8.72
CA ALA A 105 10.08 9.98 9.60
C ALA A 105 8.84 9.56 8.79
N ASP A 106 8.55 10.26 7.69
CA ASP A 106 7.47 9.92 6.76
C ASP A 106 7.65 8.53 6.13
N GLY A 107 8.87 8.18 5.72
CA GLY A 107 9.17 6.84 5.21
C GLY A 107 8.84 5.72 6.20
N GLN A 108 9.05 5.96 7.50
CA GLN A 108 8.70 5.01 8.57
C GLN A 108 7.19 4.99 8.82
N LEU A 109 6.54 6.16 8.72
CA LEU A 109 5.09 6.28 8.84
C LEU A 109 4.39 5.50 7.72
N HIS A 110 4.90 5.58 6.49
CA HIS A 110 4.35 4.83 5.36
C HIS A 110 4.36 3.31 5.57
N ILE A 111 5.37 2.75 6.25
CA ILE A 111 5.38 1.32 6.60
C ILE A 111 4.21 1.00 7.53
N LEU A 112 4.03 1.80 8.59
CA LEU A 112 2.94 1.64 9.55
C LEU A 112 1.57 1.76 8.89
N LEU A 113 1.34 2.85 8.15
CA LEU A 113 0.06 3.16 7.52
C LEU A 113 -0.28 2.17 6.41
N SER A 114 0.70 1.66 5.66
CA SER A 114 0.47 0.59 4.67
C SER A 114 -0.05 -0.69 5.34
N GLY A 115 0.47 -1.04 6.51
CA GLY A 115 -0.05 -2.16 7.32
C GLY A 115 -1.48 -1.91 7.79
N MET A 116 -1.81 -0.67 8.17
CA MET A 116 -3.16 -0.28 8.54
C MET A 116 -4.13 -0.32 7.36
N LEU A 117 -3.75 0.20 6.20
CA LEU A 117 -4.55 0.14 4.97
C LEU A 117 -4.89 -1.31 4.59
N ARG A 118 -3.90 -2.22 4.63
CA ARG A 118 -4.15 -3.66 4.42
C ARG A 118 -5.13 -4.24 5.45
N GLY A 119 -5.06 -3.76 6.70
CA GLY A 119 -6.02 -4.11 7.75
C GLY A 119 -7.43 -3.65 7.43
N VAL A 120 -7.59 -2.39 6.98
CA VAL A 120 -8.87 -1.80 6.56
C VAL A 120 -9.48 -2.59 5.40
N GLU A 121 -8.72 -2.85 4.35
CA GLU A 121 -9.21 -3.63 3.20
C GLU A 121 -9.60 -5.06 3.60
N GLN A 122 -8.83 -5.68 4.49
CA GLN A 122 -9.17 -6.98 5.03
C GLN A 122 -10.44 -6.95 5.91
N MET A 123 -10.71 -5.86 6.65
CA MET A 123 -11.96 -5.69 7.40
C MET A 123 -13.18 -5.59 6.50
N LYS A 124 -13.03 -5.02 5.30
CA LYS A 124 -14.10 -4.97 4.29
C LYS A 124 -14.39 -6.33 3.67
N ALA A 125 -13.41 -7.25 3.67
CA ALA A 125 -13.57 -8.61 3.17
C ALA A 125 -14.31 -9.53 4.17
N HIS A 126 -15.15 -10.43 3.65
CA HIS A 126 -16.00 -11.29 4.47
C HIS A 126 -15.26 -12.41 5.22
N GLU A 127 -14.19 -12.96 4.64
CA GLU A 127 -13.59 -14.21 5.12
C GLU A 127 -12.74 -14.05 6.38
N ASN A 128 -12.11 -12.89 6.59
CA ASN A 128 -11.20 -12.67 7.72
C ASN A 128 -11.19 -11.22 8.22
N ALA A 129 -12.37 -10.60 8.37
CA ALA A 129 -12.49 -9.22 8.83
C ALA A 129 -11.84 -8.96 10.20
N ARG A 130 -11.98 -9.92 11.14
CA ARG A 130 -11.32 -9.88 12.45
C ARG A 130 -9.79 -9.81 12.32
N GLY A 131 -9.22 -10.54 11.36
CA GLY A 131 -7.78 -10.49 11.08
C GLY A 131 -7.31 -9.10 10.61
N GLY A 132 -8.16 -8.35 9.91
CA GLY A 132 -7.91 -6.96 9.56
C GLY A 132 -7.88 -6.05 10.78
N ALA A 133 -8.89 -6.16 11.66
CA ALA A 133 -8.93 -5.41 12.92
C ALA A 133 -7.71 -5.68 13.82
N ILE A 134 -7.23 -6.93 13.86
CA ILE A 134 -6.01 -7.31 14.59
C ILE A 134 -4.78 -6.60 13.99
N LYS A 135 -4.69 -6.43 12.66
CA LYS A 135 -3.59 -5.68 12.05
C LYS A 135 -3.58 -4.22 12.49
N ILE A 136 -4.75 -3.57 12.54
CA ILE A 136 -4.88 -2.19 13.05
C ILE A 136 -4.40 -2.11 14.50
N MET A 137 -4.84 -3.03 15.36
CA MET A 137 -4.42 -3.05 16.77
C MET A 137 -2.91 -3.25 16.93
N LYS A 138 -2.30 -4.13 16.13
CA LYS A 138 -0.83 -4.31 16.14
C LYS A 138 -0.09 -3.03 15.74
N ALA A 139 -0.58 -2.32 14.74
CA ALA A 139 -0.01 -1.05 14.32
C ALA A 139 -0.19 0.04 15.40
N LEU A 140 -1.35 0.11 16.06
CA LEU A 140 -1.57 1.01 17.20
C LEU A 140 -0.64 0.71 18.39
N HIS A 141 -0.34 -0.57 18.64
CA HIS A 141 0.63 -0.96 19.67
C HIS A 141 2.07 -0.62 19.27
N ALA A 142 2.41 -0.71 17.99
CA ALA A 142 3.74 -0.37 17.50
C ALA A 142 3.98 1.14 17.47
N TYR A 143 2.95 1.96 17.19
CA TYR A 143 3.07 3.41 17.04
C TYR A 143 3.91 4.11 18.14
N PRO A 144 3.58 3.98 19.44
CA PRO A 144 4.34 4.65 20.50
C PRO A 144 5.77 4.13 20.64
N GLU A 145 6.12 2.97 20.11
CA GLU A 145 7.49 2.45 20.14
C GLU A 145 8.40 3.19 19.14
N TYR A 146 7.85 3.65 18.02
CA TYR A 146 8.60 4.29 16.94
C TYR A 146 8.42 5.80 16.85
N PHE A 147 7.29 6.34 17.29
CA PHE A 147 6.95 7.75 17.16
C PHE A 147 6.87 8.44 18.51
N ALA A 148 7.45 9.64 18.60
CA ALA A 148 7.55 10.44 19.82
C ALA A 148 6.28 11.27 20.07
N ASP A 149 5.13 10.60 20.13
CA ASP A 149 3.86 11.24 20.49
C ASP A 149 3.74 11.40 22.00
N GLY A 150 4.10 12.58 22.50
CA GLY A 150 4.04 12.90 23.93
C GLY A 150 2.62 12.91 24.53
N ASN A 151 1.59 12.97 23.68
CA ASN A 151 0.18 12.98 24.09
C ASN A 151 -0.51 11.63 23.84
N TRP A 152 0.24 10.58 23.50
CA TRP A 152 -0.32 9.25 23.29
C TRP A 152 -0.86 8.65 24.59
N GLN A 153 -2.17 8.39 24.64
CA GLN A 153 -2.89 7.78 25.76
C GLN A 153 -3.57 6.51 25.31
#